data_AF-A0A6M9PIV6-F1
#
_entry.id   AF-A0A6M9PIV6-F1
#
_cell.length_a   1.000
_cell.length_b   1.000
_cell.length_c   1.000
_cell.angle_alpha   90.00
_cell.angle_beta   90.00
_cell.angle_gamma   90.00
#
_symmetry.space_group_name_H-M   'P 1'
#
loop_
_entity.id
_entity.type
_entity.pdbx_description
1 polymer ?
#
loop_
_entity_poly.entity_id
_entity_poly.type
_entity_poly.pdbx_seq_one_letter_code
_entity_poly.pdbx_strand_id
1 'polypeptide(L)' 'MKKLKSKQEEWVDPDDAPELDEQWFNDAHVYVGRPPIKNTKEMLSLRMDFDVLEKLRASGKGWQTRLNKYIKDAVLKGDL' A
#
# COMPACT_ATOMS: atom_id res chain seq x y z
N MET A 1 -8.38 11.72 66.35
CA MET A 1 -8.45 10.52 65.50
C MET A 1 -7.67 10.82 64.21
N LYS A 2 -6.53 10.16 63.98
CA LYS A 2 -5.67 10.41 62.81
C LYS A 2 -6.21 9.60 61.62
N LYS A 3 -6.54 10.28 60.52
CA LYS A 3 -6.95 9.63 59.26
C LYS A 3 -5.73 8.92 58.65
N LEU A 4 -5.84 7.60 58.44
CA LEU A 4 -4.85 6.83 57.70
C LEU A 4 -4.93 7.22 56.21
N LYS A 5 -3.82 7.67 55.64
CA LYS A 5 -3.69 7.93 54.20
C LYS A 5 -3.79 6.59 53.47
N SER A 6 -4.81 6.44 52.63
CA SER A 6 -4.92 5.32 51.69
C SER A 6 -3.82 5.46 50.65
N LYS A 7 -2.80 4.59 50.71
CA LYS A 7 -1.89 4.35 49.59
C LYS A 7 -2.68 3.50 48.61
N GLN A 8 -3.17 4.10 47.53
CA GLN A 8 -3.79 3.34 46.45
C GLN A 8 -2.67 2.57 45.76
N GLU A 9 -2.73 1.24 45.80
CA GLU A 9 -1.86 0.39 44.99
C GLU A 9 -2.49 0.30 43.60
N GLU A 10 -1.75 0.75 42.58
CA GLU A 10 -2.16 0.62 41.19
C GLU A 10 -2.09 -0.87 40.81
N TRP A 11 -3.23 -1.41 40.39
CA TRP A 11 -3.31 -2.77 39.88
C TRP A 11 -2.59 -2.83 38.54
N VAL A 12 -1.56 -3.67 38.46
CA VAL A 12 -0.77 -3.91 37.25
C VAL A 12 -1.32 -5.15 36.56
N ASP A 13 -1.65 -5.04 35.27
CA ASP A 13 -2.17 -6.15 34.47
C ASP A 13 -1.04 -7.19 34.25
N PRO A 14 -1.28 -8.48 34.54
CA PRO A 14 -0.30 -9.55 34.27
C PRO A 14 0.10 -9.71 32.80
N ASP A 15 -0.70 -9.20 31.86
CA ASP A 15 -0.43 -9.18 30.42
C ASP A 15 -0.04 -7.77 29.91
N ASP A 16 0.26 -6.83 30.82
CA ASP A 16 0.67 -5.48 30.42
C ASP A 16 1.98 -5.54 29.63
N ALA A 17 2.00 -4.88 28.48
CA ALA A 17 3.17 -4.86 27.62
C ALA A 17 4.30 -4.09 28.31
N PRO A 18 5.57 -4.53 28.16
CA PRO A 18 6.69 -3.77 28.70
C PRO A 18 6.76 -2.38 28.05
N GLU A 19 7.25 -1.41 28.80
CA GLU A 19 7.48 -0.07 28.28
C GLU A 19 8.46 -0.12 27.09
N LEU A 20 8.15 0.63 26.04
CA LEU A 20 9.01 0.77 24.87
C LEU A 20 10.17 1.71 25.21
N ASP A 21 11.17 1.18 25.89
CA ASP A 21 12.37 1.92 26.27
C ASP A 21 13.35 2.10 25.10
N GLU A 22 14.39 2.91 25.31
CA GLU A 22 15.40 3.16 24.28
C GLU A 22 16.10 1.87 23.82
N GLN A 23 16.24 0.88 24.71
CA GLN A 23 16.88 -0.40 24.39
C GLN A 23 16.01 -1.21 23.42
N TRP A 24 14.69 -1.25 23.62
CA TRP A 24 13.75 -1.84 22.69
C TRP A 24 13.85 -1.21 21.30
N PHE A 25 13.94 0.13 21.21
CA PHE A 25 14.08 0.82 19.92
C PHE A 25 15.43 0.54 19.24
N ASN A 26 16.51 0.39 20.00
CA ASN A 26 17.83 0.06 19.46
C ASN A 26 17.87 -1.35 18.85
N ASP A 27 17.14 -2.30 19.45
CA ASP A 27 17.07 -3.69 18.99
C ASP A 27 15.96 -3.92 17.94
N ALA A 28 15.06 -2.94 17.76
CA ALA A 28 13.93 -3.04 16.85
C ALA A 28 14.37 -3.12 15.37
N HIS A 29 13.83 -4.10 14.65
CA HIS A 29 14.04 -4.21 13.21
C HIS A 29 13.16 -3.22 12.45
N VAL A 30 13.79 -2.27 11.76
CA VAL A 30 13.12 -1.31 10.89
C VAL A 30 12.87 -1.94 9.53
N TYR A 31 11.63 -2.36 9.26
CA TYR A 31 11.19 -2.74 7.92
C TYR A 31 10.78 -1.51 7.13
N VAL A 32 11.68 -0.98 6.30
CA VAL A 32 11.29 -0.06 5.23
C VAL A 32 10.46 -0.83 4.20
N GLY A 33 9.23 -0.36 3.94
CA GLY A 33 8.31 -0.98 2.99
C GLY A 33 8.87 -1.08 1.56
N ARG A 34 8.05 -1.60 0.63
CA ARG A 34 8.46 -1.76 -0.78
C ARG A 34 9.06 -0.43 -1.29
N PRO A 35 10.28 -0.45 -1.86
CA PRO A 35 10.92 0.75 -2.37
C PRO A 35 10.02 1.42 -3.44
N PRO A 36 9.97 2.76 -3.47
CA PRO A 36 9.13 3.49 -4.41
C PRO A 36 9.56 3.18 -5.85
N ILE A 37 8.61 2.73 -6.67
CA ILE A 37 8.82 2.47 -8.09
C ILE A 37 8.90 3.82 -8.80
N LYS A 38 10.06 4.14 -9.41
CA LYS A 38 10.29 5.44 -10.07
C LYS A 38 9.35 5.72 -11.25
N ASN A 39 9.04 4.72 -12.06
CA ASN A 39 8.09 4.84 -13.18
C ASN A 39 6.94 3.86 -12.97
N THR A 40 5.85 4.35 -12.39
CA THR A 40 4.60 3.59 -12.26
C THR A 40 3.74 3.74 -13.51
N LYS A 41 2.79 2.82 -13.70
CA LYS A 41 1.75 3.02 -14.71
C LYS A 41 0.80 4.08 -14.18
N GLU A 42 0.62 5.15 -14.93
CA GLU A 42 -0.35 6.18 -14.58
C GLU A 42 -1.75 5.77 -15.01
N MET A 43 -2.74 6.09 -14.19
CA MET A 43 -4.14 5.91 -14.54
C MET A 43 -4.56 7.04 -15.48
N LEU A 44 -4.85 6.70 -16.72
CA LEU A 44 -5.35 7.66 -17.71
C LEU A 44 -6.87 7.55 -17.83
N SER A 45 -7.57 8.69 -17.79
CA SER A 45 -8.98 8.79 -18.16
C SER A 45 -9.07 9.19 -19.63
N LEU A 46 -9.51 8.27 -20.49
CA LEU A 46 -9.63 8.47 -21.93
C LEU A 46 -10.99 7.95 -22.43
N ARG A 47 -11.51 8.56 -23.50
CA ARG A 47 -12.71 8.06 -24.18
C ARG A 47 -12.30 7.21 -25.38
N MET A 48 -12.93 6.04 -25.51
CA MET A 48 -12.77 5.14 -26.65
C MET A 48 -14.13 4.92 -27.30
N ASP A 49 -14.11 4.60 -28.59
CA ASP A 49 -15.31 4.12 -29.28
C ASP A 49 -15.86 2.84 -28.61
N PHE A 50 -17.18 2.74 -28.57
CA PHE A 50 -17.89 1.67 -27.88
C PHE A 50 -17.57 0.30 -28.47
N ASP A 51 -17.54 0.20 -29.80
CA ASP A 51 -17.29 -1.05 -30.52
C ASP A 51 -15.87 -1.59 -30.28
N VAL A 52 -14.88 -0.69 -30.19
CA VAL A 52 -13.49 -1.03 -29.87
C VAL A 52 -13.41 -1.54 -28.43
N LEU A 53 -14.05 -0.85 -27.47
CA LEU A 53 -14.05 -1.24 -26.07
C LEU A 53 -14.70 -2.61 -25.86
N GLU A 54 -15.82 -2.89 -26.54
CA GLU A 54 -16.51 -4.17 -26.48
C GLU A 54 -15.63 -5.31 -27.02
N LYS A 55 -14.98 -5.12 -28.17
CA LYS A 55 -14.04 -6.12 -28.72
C LYS A 55 -12.86 -6.38 -27.77
N LEU A 56 -12.33 -5.34 -27.15
CA LEU A 56 -11.25 -5.48 -26.17
C LEU A 56 -11.72 -6.23 -24.92
N ARG A 57 -12.88 -5.90 -24.36
CA ARG A 57 -13.44 -6.61 -23.20
C ARG A 57 -13.75 -8.07 -23.53
N ALA A 58 -14.29 -8.33 -24.72
CA ALA A 58 -14.56 -9.68 -25.23
C ALA A 58 -13.27 -10.52 -25.38
N SER A 59 -12.10 -9.90 -25.55
CA SER A 59 -10.82 -10.62 -25.54
C SER A 59 -10.47 -11.25 -24.17
N GLY A 60 -11.25 -10.96 -23.13
CA GLY A 60 -11.17 -11.62 -21.83
C GLY A 60 -10.17 -10.99 -20.86
N LYS A 61 -9.80 -11.74 -19.81
CA LYS A 61 -8.92 -11.26 -18.73
C LYS A 61 -7.61 -10.70 -19.29
N GLY A 62 -7.20 -9.54 -18.77
CA GLY A 62 -5.94 -8.89 -19.15
C GLY A 62 -6.01 -8.03 -20.42
N TRP A 63 -7.20 -7.75 -20.95
CA TRP A 63 -7.36 -6.91 -22.15
C TRP A 63 -6.72 -5.53 -22.02
N GLN A 64 -6.76 -4.89 -20.84
CA GLN A 64 -6.08 -3.62 -20.57
C GLN A 64 -4.55 -3.74 -20.68
N THR A 65 -3.99 -4.87 -20.24
CA THR A 65 -2.54 -5.13 -20.36
C THR A 65 -2.14 -5.33 -21.82
N ARG A 66 -2.98 -6.02 -22.60
CA ARG A 66 -2.78 -6.17 -24.05
C ARG A 66 -2.87 -4.83 -24.79
N LEU A 67 -3.87 -4.00 -24.44
CA LEU A 67 -4.02 -2.66 -24.99
C LEU A 67 -2.77 -1.81 -24.70
N ASN A 68 -2.31 -1.79 -23.44
CA ASN A 68 -1.11 -1.05 -23.06
C ASN A 68 0.14 -1.54 -23.82
N LYS A 69 0.26 -2.86 -24.06
CA LYS A 69 1.35 -3.41 -24.88
C LYS A 69 1.27 -2.91 -26.32
N TYR A 70 0.09 -2.93 -26.93
CA TYR A 70 -0.11 -2.46 -28.30
C TYR A 70 0.23 -0.98 -28.46
N ILE A 71 -0.27 -0.13 -27.55
CA ILE A 71 0.04 1.30 -27.54
C ILE A 71 1.55 1.52 -27.38
N LYS A 72 2.18 0.82 -26.42
CA LYS A 72 3.63 0.91 -26.20
C LYS A 72 4.42 0.54 -27.46
N ASP A 73 4.07 -0.57 -28.10
CA ASP A 73 4.77 -1.03 -29.30
C ASP A 73 4.60 -0.04 -30.45
N ALA A 74 3.41 0.54 -30.63
CA ALA A 74 3.15 1.56 -31.66
C ALA A 74 3.93 2.86 -31.40
N VAL A 75 3.98 3.34 -30.14
CA VAL A 75 4.76 4.54 -29.77
C VAL A 75 6.25 4.32 -30.00
N LEU A 76 6.78 3.15 -29.64
CA LEU A 76 8.19 2.83 -29.82
C LEU A 76 8.59 2.70 -31.29
N LYS A 77 7.67 2.25 -32.15
CA LYS A 77 7.90 2.15 -33.59
C LYS A 77 7.73 3.48 -34.33
N GLY A 78 7.09 4.47 -33.70
CA GLY A 78 6.76 5.75 -34.34
C GLY A 78 5.57 5.65 -35.30
N ASP A 79 4.72 4.63 -35.14
CA ASP A 79 3.53 4.39 -35.97
C ASP A 79 2.27 5.12 -35.43
N LEU A 80 2.47 6.07 -34.50
CA LEU A 80 1.44 6.89 -33.84
C LEU A 80 1.68 8.37 -34.11
#